data_AF-A0A496V7S4-F1
#
_entry.id   AF-A0A496V7S4-F1
#
_cell.length_a   1.000
_cell.length_b   1.000
_cell.length_c   1.000
_cell.angle_alpha   90.00
_cell.angle_beta   90.00
_cell.angle_gamma   90.00
#
_symmetry.space_group_name_H-M   'P 1'
#
loop_
_entity.id
_entity.type
_entity.pdbx_description
1 polymer ?
#
loop_
_entity_poly.entity_id
_entity_poly.type
_entity_poly.pdbx_seq_one_letter_code
_entity_poly.pdbx_strand_id
1 'polypeptide(L)'
;MDLKKLSVLKEKLMTAEDFKEPWDYFFDHFGENPAFLKLGKKAKNSMLKAVITSIGQKVFQREDITVNHLLLTEINAHKFLHGAGFIQGRVVTLFFFKDIDMGLFAMAMGGAEISLARFTSLEIENGKDVFLAPSTSKAIN
;
A
#
# COMPACT_ATOMS: atom_id res chain seq x y z
N MET A 1 19.21 -10.11 5.56
CA MET A 1 18.24 -9.06 5.25
C MET A 1 18.90 -7.72 5.52
N ASP A 2 18.86 -6.80 4.56
CA ASP A 2 19.47 -5.46 4.69
C ASP A 2 18.38 -4.39 4.73
N LEU A 3 18.18 -3.76 5.89
CA LEU A 3 17.16 -2.73 6.09
C LEU A 3 17.49 -1.40 5.40
N LYS A 4 18.73 -1.19 4.96
CA LYS A 4 19.10 -0.01 4.15
C LYS A 4 18.34 0.00 2.81
N LYS A 5 17.91 -1.17 2.33
CA LYS A 5 17.08 -1.29 1.12
C LYS A 5 15.70 -0.64 1.27
N LEU A 6 15.22 -0.34 2.48
CA LEU A 6 13.98 0.43 2.66
C LEU A 6 14.13 1.87 2.16
N SER A 7 15.32 2.47 2.28
CA SER A 7 15.58 3.80 1.71
C SER A 7 15.55 3.77 0.18
N VAL A 8 16.06 2.70 -0.43
CA VAL A 8 16.01 2.49 -1.89
C VAL A 8 14.56 2.26 -2.35
N LEU A 9 13.79 1.44 -1.64
CA LEU A 9 12.37 1.24 -1.92
C LEU A 9 11.59 2.56 -1.84
N LYS A 10 11.91 3.42 -0.86
CA LYS A 10 11.32 4.75 -0.72
C LYS A 10 11.62 5.64 -1.93
N GLU A 11 12.88 5.70 -2.36
CA GLU A 11 13.29 6.47 -3.54
C GLU A 11 12.56 5.98 -4.80
N LYS A 12 12.49 4.65 -5.00
CA LYS A 12 11.74 4.05 -6.11
C LYS A 12 10.27 4.40 -6.05
N LEU A 13 9.65 4.32 -4.88
CA LEU A 13 8.25 4.69 -4.70
C LEU A 13 7.99 6.16 -5.10
N MET A 14 8.89 7.07 -4.74
CA MET A 14 8.75 8.50 -5.04
C MET A 14 8.94 8.82 -6.53
N THR A 15 9.83 8.11 -7.21
CA THR A 15 10.31 8.50 -8.55
C THR A 15 9.79 7.63 -9.69
N ALA A 16 9.33 6.41 -9.42
CA ALA A 16 8.92 5.47 -10.45
C ALA A 16 7.72 5.97 -11.26
N GLU A 17 7.83 5.87 -12.58
CA GLU A 17 6.72 6.01 -13.53
C GLU A 17 5.98 4.68 -13.73
N ASP A 18 6.71 3.56 -13.62
CA ASP A 18 6.14 2.21 -13.60
C ASP A 18 6.06 1.68 -12.17
N PHE A 19 4.84 1.52 -11.66
CA PHE A 19 4.62 1.05 -10.29
C PHE A 19 4.98 -0.41 -10.08
N LYS A 20 5.21 -1.18 -11.14
CA LYS A 20 5.76 -2.54 -11.02
C LYS A 20 7.17 -2.51 -10.42
N GLU A 21 7.96 -1.47 -10.68
CA GLU A 21 9.33 -1.36 -10.19
C GLU A 21 9.42 -1.35 -8.64
N PRO A 22 8.75 -0.44 -7.91
CA PRO A 22 8.75 -0.48 -6.44
C PRO A 22 8.02 -1.71 -5.89
N TRP A 23 7.05 -2.26 -6.61
CA TRP A 23 6.35 -3.49 -6.23
C TRP A 23 7.28 -4.70 -6.22
N ASP A 24 7.93 -4.99 -7.35
CA ASP A 24 8.85 -6.12 -7.50
C ASP A 24 10.01 -5.98 -6.50
N TYR A 25 10.58 -4.78 -6.38
CA TYR A 25 11.67 -4.50 -5.45
C TYR A 25 11.29 -4.83 -3.99
N PHE A 26 10.04 -4.59 -3.60
CA PHE A 26 9.57 -4.96 -2.27
C PHE A 26 9.53 -6.48 -2.09
N PHE A 27 9.01 -7.24 -3.05
CA PHE A 27 8.94 -8.71 -2.94
C PHE A 27 10.31 -9.38 -3.01
N ASP A 28 11.18 -8.92 -3.91
CA ASP A 28 12.54 -9.45 -4.10
C ASP A 28 13.43 -9.31 -2.87
N HIS A 29 13.12 -8.34 -2.00
CA HIS A 29 13.97 -8.03 -0.84
C HIS A 29 13.30 -8.23 0.52
N PHE A 30 11.95 -8.18 0.58
CA PHE A 30 11.23 -8.11 1.85
C PHE A 30 9.97 -8.96 1.90
N GLY A 31 9.09 -8.88 0.89
CA GLY A 31 7.71 -9.40 0.93
C GLY A 31 7.61 -10.89 1.28
N GLU A 32 8.64 -11.67 0.92
CA GLU A 32 8.71 -13.10 1.18
C GLU A 32 9.67 -13.47 2.33
N ASN A 33 10.38 -12.50 2.91
CA ASN A 33 11.40 -12.75 3.91
C ASN A 33 10.78 -12.93 5.32
N PRO A 34 10.82 -14.14 5.93
CA PRO A 34 10.17 -14.38 7.22
C PRO A 34 10.74 -13.53 8.37
N ALA A 35 12.02 -13.13 8.29
CA ALA A 35 12.62 -12.26 9.29
C ALA A 35 12.06 -10.82 9.18
N PHE A 36 11.81 -10.35 7.96
CA PHE A 36 11.18 -9.04 7.73
C PHE A 36 9.76 -9.00 8.28
N LEU A 37 8.96 -10.01 7.93
CA LEU A 37 7.55 -10.10 8.36
C LEU A 37 7.38 -10.14 9.89
N LYS A 38 8.42 -10.58 10.62
CA LYS A 38 8.45 -10.63 12.09
C LYS A 38 9.10 -9.41 12.75
N LEU A 39 9.74 -8.53 12.00
CA LEU A 39 10.57 -7.44 12.55
C LEU A 39 9.73 -6.31 13.16
N GLY A 40 8.51 -6.09 12.65
CA GLY A 40 7.64 -5.02 13.10
C GLY A 40 6.66 -5.42 14.20
N LYS A 41 5.86 -4.44 14.63
CA LYS A 41 4.74 -4.64 15.56
C LYS A 41 3.42 -4.51 14.83
N LYS A 42 2.41 -5.28 15.25
CA LYS A 42 1.04 -5.11 14.75
C LYS A 42 0.59 -3.67 14.97
N ALA A 43 0.06 -3.05 13.93
CA ALA A 43 -0.40 -1.67 13.93
C ALA A 43 -1.88 -1.58 13.53
N LYS A 44 -2.52 -0.48 13.93
CA LYS A 44 -3.81 -0.04 13.40
C LYS A 44 -3.59 1.35 12.82
N ASN A 45 -4.10 1.59 11.63
CA ASN A 45 -4.00 2.90 10.99
C ASN A 45 -5.33 3.19 10.28
N SER A 46 -6.10 4.13 10.84
CA SER A 46 -7.43 4.52 10.34
C SER A 46 -7.35 5.20 8.98
N MET A 47 -6.31 6.02 8.76
CA MET A 47 -6.05 6.67 7.47
C MET A 47 -5.82 5.62 6.38
N LEU A 48 -4.93 4.64 6.61
CA LEU A 48 -4.69 3.59 5.62
C LEU A 48 -5.94 2.76 5.36
N LYS A 49 -6.73 2.44 6.39
CA LYS A 49 -8.01 1.77 6.18
C LYS A 49 -8.94 2.59 5.29
N ALA A 50 -9.05 3.90 5.52
CA ALA A 50 -9.89 4.79 4.72
C ALA A 50 -9.40 4.90 3.27
N VAL A 51 -8.08 5.07 3.05
CA VAL A 51 -7.46 5.04 1.70
C VAL A 51 -7.78 3.75 0.96
N ILE A 52 -7.59 2.60 1.61
CA ILE A 52 -7.88 1.28 1.03
C ILE A 52 -9.37 1.16 0.67
N THR A 53 -10.26 1.61 1.55
CA THR A 53 -11.71 1.65 1.27
C THR A 53 -11.99 2.51 0.04
N SER A 54 -11.45 3.73 -0.03
CA SER A 54 -11.65 4.64 -1.16
C SER A 54 -11.09 4.11 -2.48
N ILE A 55 -9.94 3.43 -2.45
CA ILE A 55 -9.38 2.76 -3.63
C ILE A 55 -10.35 1.67 -4.09
N GLY A 56 -10.85 0.85 -3.15
CA GLY A 56 -11.88 -0.15 -3.45
C GLY A 56 -13.13 0.47 -4.06
N GLN A 57 -13.60 1.62 -3.55
CA GLN A 57 -14.83 2.26 -4.05
C GLN A 57 -14.65 2.67 -5.51
N LYS A 58 -13.49 3.23 -5.86
CA LYS A 58 -13.14 3.59 -7.24
C LYS A 58 -13.02 2.36 -8.14
N VAL A 59 -12.31 1.32 -7.70
CA VAL A 59 -12.08 0.10 -8.51
C VAL A 59 -13.38 -0.64 -8.79
N PHE A 60 -14.26 -0.77 -7.80
CA PHE A 60 -15.53 -1.51 -7.93
C PHE A 60 -16.72 -0.63 -8.32
N GLN A 61 -16.52 0.69 -8.45
CA GLN A 61 -17.56 1.68 -8.77
C GLN A 61 -18.79 1.56 -7.85
N ARG A 62 -18.57 1.40 -6.55
CA ARG A 62 -19.61 1.26 -5.53
C ARG A 62 -19.16 1.85 -4.19
N GLU A 63 -20.11 2.34 -3.40
CA GLU A 63 -19.82 2.99 -2.12
C GLU A 63 -19.66 2.00 -0.95
N ASP A 64 -20.37 0.88 -0.99
CA ASP A 64 -20.42 -0.12 0.07
C ASP A 64 -19.25 -1.10 -0.02
N ILE A 65 -18.06 -0.58 0.30
CA ILE A 65 -16.81 -1.34 0.30
C ILE A 65 -16.45 -1.84 1.69
N THR A 66 -16.31 -3.16 1.78
CA THR A 66 -15.88 -3.84 3.00
C THR A 66 -14.40 -4.20 2.91
N VAL A 67 -13.61 -3.68 3.86
CA VAL A 67 -12.21 -4.05 4.08
C VAL A 67 -12.14 -4.99 5.27
N ASN A 68 -11.75 -6.25 5.04
CA ASN A 68 -11.70 -7.30 6.04
C ASN A 68 -10.28 -7.81 6.27
N HIS A 69 -10.03 -8.30 7.50
CA HIS A 69 -8.77 -8.90 7.92
C HIS A 69 -7.52 -8.08 7.56
N LEU A 70 -7.63 -6.74 7.57
CA LEU A 70 -6.48 -5.86 7.35
C LEU A 70 -5.49 -6.03 8.51
N LEU A 71 -4.34 -6.63 8.19
CA LEU A 71 -3.22 -6.81 9.10
C LEU A 71 -2.10 -5.86 8.66
N LEU A 72 -1.81 -4.88 9.51
CA LEU A 72 -0.71 -3.96 9.32
C LEU A 72 0.41 -4.26 10.32
N THR A 73 1.63 -4.18 9.84
CA THR A 73 2.86 -4.29 10.62
C THR A 73 3.66 -3.00 10.43
N GLU A 74 4.08 -2.39 11.54
CA GLU A 74 4.88 -1.17 11.55
C GLU A 74 6.31 -1.47 12.00
N ILE A 75 7.27 -0.99 11.21
CA ILE A 75 8.69 -0.96 11.54
C ILE A 75 9.02 0.48 11.92
N ASN A 76 8.81 0.81 13.20
CA ASN A 76 8.89 2.18 13.73
C ASN A 76 10.19 2.90 13.37
N ALA A 77 11.34 2.22 13.48
CA ALA A 77 12.66 2.79 13.19
C ALA A 77 12.81 3.30 11.75
N HIS A 78 12.00 2.78 10.82
CA HIS A 78 12.01 3.15 9.41
C HIS A 78 10.76 3.92 8.98
N LYS A 79 9.85 4.25 9.93
CA LYS A 79 8.56 4.90 9.67
C LYS A 79 7.78 4.19 8.54
N PHE A 80 7.87 2.86 8.52
CA PHE A 80 7.38 2.03 7.44
C PHE A 80 6.26 1.12 7.93
N LEU A 81 5.16 1.11 7.20
CA LEU A 81 4.03 0.22 7.38
C LEU A 81 3.93 -0.71 6.17
N HIS A 82 3.63 -1.99 6.40
CA HIS A 82 3.23 -2.89 5.33
C HIS A 82 2.13 -3.81 5.83
N GLY A 83 1.39 -4.41 4.91
CA GLY A 83 0.32 -5.29 5.30
C GLY A 83 -0.46 -5.89 4.15
N ALA A 84 -1.43 -6.71 4.53
CA ALA A 84 -2.33 -7.37 3.62
C ALA A 84 -3.73 -7.44 4.24
N GLY A 85 -4.73 -7.64 3.38
CA GLY A 85 -6.11 -7.82 3.79
C GLY A 85 -6.96 -8.25 2.61
N PHE A 86 -8.27 -8.03 2.74
CA PHE A 86 -9.22 -8.35 1.68
C PHE A 86 -10.15 -7.16 1.42
N ILE A 87 -10.43 -6.92 0.14
CA ILE A 87 -11.50 -6.03 -0.32
C ILE A 87 -12.41 -6.84 -1.22
N GLN A 88 -13.69 -6.97 -0.86
CA GLN A 88 -14.68 -7.72 -1.65
C GLN A 88 -14.18 -9.13 -2.06
N GLY A 89 -13.54 -9.84 -1.13
CA GLY A 89 -12.97 -11.18 -1.35
C GLY A 89 -11.64 -11.21 -2.12
N ARG A 90 -11.14 -10.07 -2.61
CA ARG A 90 -9.85 -9.97 -3.31
C ARG A 90 -8.72 -9.69 -2.34
N VAL A 91 -7.61 -10.40 -2.51
CA VAL A 91 -6.37 -10.14 -1.75
C VAL A 91 -5.85 -8.77 -2.11
N VAL A 92 -5.54 -7.99 -1.08
CA VAL A 92 -4.84 -6.72 -1.22
C VAL A 92 -3.59 -6.72 -0.37
N THR A 93 -2.58 -6.01 -0.86
CA THR A 93 -1.33 -5.79 -0.12
C THR A 93 -0.93 -4.34 -0.29
N LEU A 94 -0.20 -3.82 0.68
CA LEU A 94 0.27 -2.45 0.64
C LEU A 94 1.57 -2.28 1.43
N PHE A 95 2.27 -1.21 1.10
CA PHE A 95 3.25 -0.60 1.98
C PHE A 95 3.15 0.93 1.95
N PHE A 96 3.62 1.58 3.02
CA PHE A 96 3.49 3.01 3.23
C PHE A 96 4.64 3.55 4.07
N PHE A 97 5.22 4.68 3.64
CA PHE A 97 6.24 5.42 4.36
C PHE A 97 5.64 6.68 4.98
N LYS A 98 5.61 6.74 6.31
CA LYS A 98 4.98 7.82 7.09
C LYS A 98 5.74 9.13 7.04
N ASP A 99 7.00 9.15 6.62
CA ASP A 99 7.79 10.39 6.54
C ASP A 99 7.67 11.11 5.20
N ILE A 100 7.14 10.45 4.19
CA ILE A 100 6.83 11.04 2.88
C ILE A 100 5.35 10.93 2.53
N ASP A 101 4.55 10.45 3.48
CA ASP A 101 3.12 10.21 3.37
C ASP A 101 2.69 9.48 2.09
N MET A 102 3.49 8.50 1.67
CA MET A 102 3.31 7.83 0.38
C MET A 102 3.32 6.31 0.53
N GLY A 103 2.46 5.66 -0.24
CA GLY A 103 2.38 4.20 -0.28
C GLY A 103 2.10 3.65 -1.65
N LEU A 104 2.29 2.34 -1.74
CA LEU A 104 1.87 1.54 -2.88
C LEU A 104 0.83 0.53 -2.40
N PHE A 105 -0.23 0.40 -3.18
CA PHE A 105 -1.31 -0.54 -2.99
C PHE A 105 -1.38 -1.48 -4.18
N ALA A 106 -1.65 -2.75 -3.92
CA ALA A 106 -1.87 -3.76 -4.93
C ALA A 106 -3.12 -4.58 -4.64
N MET A 107 -3.90 -4.86 -5.68
CA MET A 107 -5.08 -5.72 -5.61
C MET A 107 -4.99 -6.81 -6.66
N ALA A 108 -5.22 -8.07 -6.25
CA ALA A 108 -5.37 -9.18 -7.19
C ALA A 108 -6.66 -9.00 -8.00
N MET A 109 -6.58 -9.02 -9.33
CA MET A 109 -7.73 -8.83 -10.22
C MET A 109 -8.37 -10.14 -10.71
N GLY A 110 -7.71 -11.27 -10.45
CA GLY A 110 -8.09 -12.60 -10.92
C GLY A 110 -6.96 -13.18 -11.78
N GLY A 111 -6.78 -14.50 -11.74
CA GLY A 111 -5.62 -15.14 -12.37
C GLY A 111 -4.30 -14.58 -11.82
N ALA A 112 -3.38 -14.21 -12.72
CA ALA A 112 -2.09 -13.61 -12.37
C ALA A 112 -2.09 -12.06 -12.44
N GLU A 113 -3.25 -11.44 -12.68
CA GLU A 113 -3.34 -9.98 -12.85
C GLU A 113 -3.35 -9.27 -11.50
N ILE A 114 -2.53 -8.23 -11.38
CA ILE A 114 -2.44 -7.36 -10.20
C ILE A 114 -2.60 -5.91 -10.66
N SER A 115 -3.53 -5.19 -10.04
CA SER A 115 -3.68 -3.75 -10.22
C SER A 115 -2.86 -3.00 -9.17
N LEU A 116 -2.02 -2.07 -9.60
CA LEU A 116 -1.14 -1.27 -8.74
C LEU A 116 -1.59 0.19 -8.69
N ALA A 117 -1.58 0.77 -7.49
CA ALA A 117 -1.89 2.18 -7.27
C ALA A 117 -0.91 2.79 -6.26
N ARG A 118 -0.18 3.82 -6.68
CA ARG A 118 0.54 4.71 -5.76
C ARG A 118 -0.43 5.72 -5.17
N PHE A 119 -0.32 5.97 -3.88
CA PHE A 119 -1.15 6.95 -3.18
C PHE A 119 -0.31 7.81 -2.25
N THR A 120 -0.80 9.02 -1.99
CA THR A 120 -0.25 9.96 -1.03
C THR A 120 -1.36 10.39 -0.08
N SER A 121 -1.07 10.44 1.21
CA SER A 121 -2.00 10.96 2.22
C SER A 121 -1.66 12.39 2.57
N LEU A 122 -2.69 13.21 2.75
CA LEU A 122 -2.56 14.54 3.33
C LEU A 122 -3.47 14.57 4.55
N GLU A 123 -2.92 14.85 5.73
CA GLU A 123 -3.75 15.17 6.89
C GLU A 123 -4.27 16.60 6.72
N ILE A 124 -5.59 16.75 6.65
CA ILE A 124 -6.25 18.05 6.59
C ILE A 124 -6.79 18.35 8.00
N GLU A 125 -6.35 19.45 8.61
CA GLU A 125 -6.91 19.90 9.89
C GLU A 125 -8.44 20.00 9.79
N ASN A 126 -9.15 19.29 10.68
CA ASN A 126 -10.61 19.16 10.76
C ASN A 126 -11.32 18.37 9.64
N GLY A 127 -10.62 17.75 8.69
CA GLY A 127 -11.24 16.97 7.61
C GLY A 127 -11.26 15.46 7.88
N LYS A 128 -12.44 14.83 7.88
CA LYS A 128 -12.59 13.35 7.92
C LYS A 128 -12.46 12.70 6.53
N ASP A 129 -12.05 13.47 5.53
CA ASP A 129 -12.22 13.12 4.13
C ASP A 129 -10.91 12.64 3.50
N VAL A 130 -10.98 11.52 2.78
CA VAL A 130 -9.88 10.99 1.99
C VAL A 130 -10.04 11.47 0.55
N PHE A 131 -9.10 12.29 0.10
CA PHE A 131 -9.03 12.73 -1.29
C PHE A 131 -8.00 11.87 -2.04
N LEU A 132 -8.50 11.00 -2.92
CA LEU A 132 -7.64 10.29 -3.85
C LEU A 132 -7.43 11.17 -5.08
N ALA A 133 -6.22 11.74 -5.22
CA ALA A 133 -5.81 12.41 -6.44
C ALA A 133 -6.02 11.50 -7.68
N PRO A 134 -6.31 12.05 -8.86
CA PRO A 134 -6.41 11.25 -10.08
C PRO A 134 -5.11 10.47 -10.29
N SER A 135 -5.19 9.14 -10.28
CA SER A 135 -4.05 8.30 -10.63
C SER A 135 -3.96 8.22 -12.15
N THR A 136 -2.86 8.66 -12.73
CA THR A 136 -2.43 8.21 -14.05
C THR A 136 -1.94 6.77 -13.88
N SER A 137 -2.82 5.78 -14.03
CA SER A 137 -2.40 4.40 -14.30
C SER A 137 -2.56 4.14 -15.79
N LYS A 138 -1.46 3.80 -16.48
CA LYS A 138 -1.56 3.02 -17.71
C LYS A 138 -1.72 1.57 -17.27
N ALA A 139 -2.85 0.96 -17.62
CA ALA A 139 -2.94 -0.49 -17.61
C ALA A 139 -1.86 -1.02 -18.56
N ILE A 140 -0.90 -1.76 -18.01
CA ILE A 140 0.03 -2.54 -18.82
C ILE A 140 -0.73 -3.84 -19.10
N ASN A 141 -1.28 -3.95 -20.32
CA ASN A 141 -1.81 -5.21 -20.86
C ASN A 141 -0.65 -6.13 -21.23
#